data_AF-A0A969BEI5-F1
#
_entry.id   AF-A0A969BEI5-F1
#
_cell.length_a   1.000
_cell.length_b   1.000
_cell.length_c   1.000
_cell.angle_alpha   90.00
_cell.angle_beta   90.00
_cell.angle_gamma   90.00
#
_symmetry.space_group_name_H-M   'P 1'
#
loop_
_entity.id
_entity.type
_entity.pdbx_description
1 polymer ?
#
loop_
_entity_poly.entity_id
_entity_poly.type
_entity_poly.pdbx_seq_one_letter_code
_entity_poly.pdbx_strand_id
1 'polypeptide(L)'
;MYKRLLLILCFILGGIGIAGFFAWQQVMQLPAWYTNSSTNENAISANQQTKKPLQSEEILRKVSQNLTTKTTGEVYLDASEINSLIATSLTKNNQNSQYVTAIKGTNTQIKNGKISVGAVIETSSIPVQELSARKTKIIQMLENLPGKQKHLYIGIEGKPTIRNQEVSFDDTTRVSLGNFSFPIAEVSQNIGLSQDSFNQLLSQEFKKLPIKLESITIEDERIIIRGSKNNPE
;
A
#
# COMPACT_ATOMS: atom_id res chain seq x y z
N MET A 1 -5.90 44.60 -32.55
CA MET A 1 -5.03 43.41 -32.37
C MET A 1 -5.18 42.71 -31.02
N TYR A 2 -5.48 43.44 -29.93
CA TYR A 2 -5.69 42.92 -28.56
C TYR A 2 -6.75 41.80 -28.41
N LYS A 3 -7.85 41.83 -29.18
CA LYS A 3 -8.90 40.77 -29.13
C LYS A 3 -8.39 39.38 -29.53
N ARG A 4 -7.45 39.30 -30.49
CA ARG A 4 -6.86 38.03 -30.94
C ARG A 4 -5.83 37.49 -29.94
N LEU A 5 -5.11 38.38 -29.26
CA LEU A 5 -4.12 38.04 -28.24
C LEU A 5 -4.79 37.55 -26.94
N LEU A 6 -5.94 38.13 -26.58
CA LEU A 6 -6.75 37.70 -25.43
C LEU A 6 -7.38 36.32 -25.66
N LEU A 7 -7.80 36.00 -26.89
CA LEU A 7 -8.29 34.67 -27.25
C LEU A 7 -7.20 33.60 -27.15
N ILE A 8 -5.99 33.87 -27.63
CA ILE A 8 -4.86 32.94 -27.52
C ILE A 8 -4.49 32.72 -26.06
N LEU A 9 -4.46 33.78 -25.24
CA LEU A 9 -4.23 33.68 -23.79
C LEU A 9 -5.32 32.83 -23.10
N CYS A 10 -6.60 33.01 -23.45
CA CYS A 10 -7.70 32.17 -22.96
C CYS A 10 -7.58 30.71 -23.39
N PHE A 11 -7.11 30.42 -24.60
CA PHE A 11 -6.89 29.03 -25.06
C PHE A 11 -5.72 28.36 -24.33
N ILE A 12 -4.63 29.09 -24.09
CA ILE A 12 -3.49 28.57 -23.33
C ILE A 12 -3.88 28.35 -21.86
N LEU A 13 -4.53 29.32 -21.22
CA LEU A 13 -5.02 29.19 -19.84
C LEU A 13 -6.11 28.12 -19.71
N GLY A 14 -7.02 28.03 -20.68
CA GLY A 14 -8.07 27.02 -20.73
C GLY A 14 -7.50 25.61 -20.94
N GLY A 15 -6.52 25.46 -21.83
CA GLY A 15 -5.85 24.18 -22.07
C GLY A 15 -5.08 23.66 -20.85
N ILE A 16 -4.38 24.54 -20.13
CA ILE A 16 -3.68 24.20 -18.88
C ILE A 16 -4.70 23.80 -17.79
N GLY A 17 -5.81 24.52 -17.68
CA GLY A 17 -6.87 24.20 -16.72
C GLY A 17 -7.52 22.84 -16.97
N ILE A 18 -7.78 22.50 -18.24
CA ILE A 18 -8.37 21.21 -18.62
C ILE A 18 -7.38 20.06 -18.33
N ALA A 19 -6.11 20.19 -18.72
CA ALA A 19 -5.10 19.17 -18.44
C ALA A 19 -4.91 18.92 -16.94
N GLY A 20 -4.88 19.98 -16.13
CA GLY A 20 -4.83 19.89 -14.67
C GLY A 20 -6.06 19.18 -14.08
N PHE A 21 -7.26 19.47 -14.60
CA PHE A 21 -8.49 18.81 -14.16
C PHE A 21 -8.53 17.31 -14.49
N PHE A 22 -8.05 16.91 -15.67
CA PHE A 22 -7.96 15.49 -16.03
C PHE A 22 -6.92 14.76 -15.18
N ALA A 23 -5.72 15.32 -15.01
CA ALA A 23 -4.71 14.74 -14.12
C ALA A 23 -5.25 14.61 -12.69
N TRP A 24 -5.99 15.60 -12.21
CA TRP A 24 -6.68 15.57 -10.93
C TRP A 24 -7.66 14.40 -10.78
N GLN A 25 -8.56 14.21 -11.75
CA GLN A 25 -9.50 13.09 -11.72
C GLN A 25 -8.80 11.73 -11.69
N GLN A 26 -7.66 11.60 -12.37
CA GLN A 26 -6.87 10.37 -12.38
C GLN A 26 -6.23 10.08 -11.01
N VAL A 27 -5.76 11.11 -10.29
CA VAL A 27 -5.23 10.93 -8.92
C VAL A 27 -6.32 10.51 -7.93
N MET A 28 -7.53 11.05 -8.07
CA MET A 28 -8.65 10.76 -7.17
C MET A 28 -9.49 9.55 -7.59
N GLN A 29 -9.11 8.86 -8.68
CA GLN A 29 -9.83 7.69 -9.12
C GLN A 29 -9.62 6.55 -8.13
N LEU A 30 -10.74 6.08 -7.56
CA LEU A 30 -10.74 4.94 -6.66
C LEU A 30 -10.78 3.64 -7.45
N PRO A 31 -10.10 2.59 -6.98
CA PRO A 31 -10.06 1.32 -7.66
C PRO A 31 -11.42 0.63 -7.63
N ALA A 32 -11.69 -0.21 -8.64
CA ALA A 32 -12.96 -0.92 -8.78
C ALA A 32 -13.30 -1.79 -7.57
N TRP A 33 -12.29 -2.38 -6.91
CA TRP A 33 -12.49 -3.21 -5.72
C TRP A 33 -13.06 -2.44 -4.52
N TYR A 34 -12.84 -1.12 -4.47
CA TYR A 34 -13.34 -0.27 -3.40
C TYR A 34 -14.73 0.26 -3.70
N THR A 35 -14.96 0.67 -4.94
CA THR A 35 -16.25 1.24 -5.38
C THR A 35 -17.33 0.18 -5.59
N ASN A 36 -16.94 -1.05 -5.96
CA ASN A 36 -17.83 -2.19 -6.17
C ASN A 36 -17.56 -3.26 -5.11
N SER A 37 -17.97 -3.00 -3.86
CA SER A 37 -17.66 -3.84 -2.69
C SER A 37 -18.27 -5.25 -2.72
N SER A 38 -19.14 -5.57 -3.69
CA SER A 38 -19.81 -6.87 -3.84
C SER A 38 -19.06 -7.89 -4.69
N THR A 39 -17.95 -7.52 -5.36
CA THR A 39 -17.29 -8.40 -6.35
C THR A 39 -15.87 -8.82 -5.97
N ASN A 40 -15.28 -8.26 -4.90
CA ASN A 40 -13.90 -8.55 -4.54
C ASN A 40 -13.80 -9.20 -3.16
N GLU A 41 -13.67 -10.53 -3.14
CA GLU A 41 -13.61 -11.35 -1.92
C GLU A 41 -12.42 -11.01 -1.02
N ASN A 42 -11.35 -10.46 -1.60
CA ASN A 42 -10.14 -10.12 -0.87
C ASN A 42 -10.16 -8.73 -0.27
N ALA A 43 -11.08 -7.84 -0.65
CA ALA A 43 -11.14 -6.47 -0.15
C ALA A 43 -11.68 -6.43 1.29
N ILE A 44 -11.00 -5.69 2.16
CA ILE A 44 -11.43 -5.46 3.54
C ILE A 44 -11.78 -3.97 3.66
N SER A 45 -13.02 -3.65 4.04
CA SER A 45 -13.45 -2.28 4.35
C SER A 45 -13.36 -1.99 5.85
N ALA A 46 -13.26 -0.71 6.22
CA ALA A 46 -13.17 -0.26 7.61
C ALA A 46 -14.29 -0.82 8.54
N ASN A 47 -15.50 -1.02 8.02
CA ASN A 47 -16.62 -1.58 8.79
C ASN A 47 -16.48 -3.09 9.12
N GLN A 48 -15.60 -3.82 8.42
CA GLN A 48 -15.33 -5.25 8.67
C GLN A 48 -14.09 -5.48 9.53
N GLN A 49 -13.35 -4.41 9.84
CA GLN A 49 -12.06 -4.48 10.55
C GLN A 49 -12.20 -4.90 12.02
N THR A 50 -13.39 -4.75 12.61
CA THR A 50 -13.70 -5.14 13.99
C THR A 50 -13.99 -6.64 14.19
N LYS A 51 -14.28 -7.42 13.13
CA LYS A 51 -14.55 -8.88 13.22
C LYS A 51 -13.33 -9.77 12.96
N LYS A 52 -12.23 -9.21 12.43
CA LYS A 52 -11.09 -9.97 11.88
C LYS A 52 -9.86 -10.28 12.75
N PRO A 53 -9.70 -9.82 14.01
CA PRO A 53 -8.54 -10.21 14.83
C PRO A 53 -8.37 -11.74 14.94
N LEU A 54 -9.48 -12.47 14.99
CA LEU A 54 -9.47 -13.94 15.13
C LEU A 54 -8.85 -14.67 13.93
N GLN A 55 -8.99 -14.15 12.71
CA GLN A 55 -8.43 -14.78 11.49
C GLN A 55 -6.91 -14.55 11.38
N SER A 56 -6.43 -13.36 11.73
CA SER A 56 -5.01 -13.04 11.67
C SER A 56 -4.19 -13.83 12.68
N GLU A 57 -4.73 -14.05 13.88
CA GLU A 57 -4.10 -14.85 14.92
C GLU A 57 -3.95 -16.31 14.47
N GLU A 58 -4.97 -16.85 13.79
CA GLU A 58 -4.91 -18.19 13.20
C GLU A 58 -3.86 -18.28 12.08
N ILE A 59 -3.77 -17.28 11.21
CA ILE A 59 -2.75 -17.21 10.15
C ILE A 59 -1.35 -17.11 10.78
N LEU A 60 -1.14 -16.26 11.78
CA LEU A 60 0.15 -16.16 12.49
C LEU A 60 0.52 -17.46 13.21
N ARG A 61 -0.48 -18.18 13.76
CA ARG A 61 -0.28 -19.52 14.32
C ARG A 61 0.11 -20.53 13.24
N LYS A 62 -0.55 -20.52 12.08
CA LYS A 62 -0.22 -21.34 10.91
C LYS A 62 1.22 -21.08 10.46
N VAL A 63 1.62 -19.82 10.31
CA VAL A 63 3.00 -19.42 9.97
C VAL A 63 3.98 -19.92 11.03
N SER A 64 3.71 -19.66 12.30
CA SER A 64 4.62 -20.05 13.39
C SER A 64 4.77 -21.57 13.49
N GLN A 65 3.68 -22.33 13.41
CA GLN A 65 3.74 -23.80 13.50
C GLN A 65 4.52 -24.42 12.34
N ASN A 66 4.37 -23.89 11.13
CA ASN A 66 5.08 -24.42 9.97
C ASN A 66 6.52 -23.95 9.88
N LEU A 67 6.85 -22.73 10.33
CA LEU A 67 8.19 -22.15 10.16
C LEU A 67 9.10 -22.24 11.41
N THR A 68 8.61 -22.68 12.57
CA THR A 68 9.43 -22.79 13.80
C THR A 68 9.94 -24.21 14.07
N THR A 69 9.86 -25.12 13.09
CA THR A 69 10.43 -26.46 13.16
C THR A 69 11.98 -26.43 13.16
N LYS A 70 12.63 -27.50 13.64
CA LYS A 70 14.11 -27.65 13.60
C LYS A 70 14.67 -27.67 12.16
N THR A 71 13.82 -27.94 11.18
CA THR A 71 14.10 -27.95 9.75
C THR A 71 13.41 -26.76 9.07
N THR A 72 13.88 -26.36 7.89
CA THR A 72 13.18 -25.41 7.01
C THR A 72 11.75 -25.90 6.77
N GLY A 73 10.79 -25.06 7.11
CA GLY A 73 9.37 -25.28 6.84
C GLY A 73 8.84 -24.36 5.76
N GLU A 74 7.63 -24.64 5.29
CA GLU A 74 6.95 -23.87 4.25
C GLU A 74 5.55 -23.47 4.70
N VAL A 75 5.13 -22.26 4.34
CA VAL A 75 3.75 -21.82 4.52
C VAL A 75 3.24 -21.16 3.25
N TYR A 76 2.02 -21.53 2.88
CA TYR A 76 1.30 -21.01 1.73
C TYR A 76 0.28 -19.99 2.21
N LEU A 77 0.37 -18.77 1.71
CA LEU A 77 -0.53 -17.67 2.03
C LEU A 77 -1.24 -17.19 0.77
N ASP A 78 -2.57 -17.20 0.80
CA ASP A 78 -3.37 -16.59 -0.26
C ASP A 78 -3.53 -15.07 -0.07
N ALA A 79 -4.13 -14.41 -1.07
CA ALA A 79 -4.32 -12.97 -1.07
C ALA A 79 -5.20 -12.48 0.10
N SER A 80 -6.21 -13.25 0.51
CA SER A 80 -7.11 -12.90 1.63
C SER A 80 -6.39 -12.98 2.97
N GLU A 81 -5.58 -14.03 3.16
CA GLU A 81 -4.75 -14.21 4.35
C GLU A 81 -3.76 -13.04 4.48
N ILE A 82 -3.08 -12.67 3.40
CA ILE A 82 -2.13 -11.54 3.39
C ILE A 82 -2.85 -10.21 3.64
N ASN A 83 -3.99 -9.96 2.98
CA ASN A 83 -4.74 -8.72 3.22
C ASN A 83 -5.20 -8.62 4.69
N SER A 84 -5.57 -9.75 5.31
CA SER A 84 -5.97 -9.79 6.71
C SER A 84 -4.80 -9.48 7.66
N LEU A 85 -3.61 -10.01 7.37
CA LEU A 85 -2.38 -9.67 8.11
C LEU A 85 -2.04 -8.18 8.00
N ILE A 86 -2.14 -7.59 6.80
CA ILE A 86 -1.86 -6.17 6.56
C ILE A 86 -2.89 -5.29 7.26
N ALA A 87 -4.19 -5.58 7.13
CA ALA A 87 -5.24 -4.84 7.83
C ALA A 87 -5.06 -4.90 9.36
N THR A 88 -4.51 -6.00 9.87
CA THR A 88 -4.24 -6.20 11.29
C THR A 88 -2.97 -5.47 11.75
N SER A 89 -1.89 -5.48 10.97
CA SER A 89 -0.67 -4.74 11.33
C SER A 89 -0.92 -3.23 11.36
N LEU A 90 -1.74 -2.73 10.42
CA LEU A 90 -2.15 -1.32 10.36
C LEU A 90 -2.97 -0.89 11.59
N THR A 91 -3.73 -1.80 12.20
CA THR A 91 -4.57 -1.54 13.38
C THR A 91 -3.87 -1.81 14.72
N LYS A 92 -3.07 -2.89 14.83
CA LYS A 92 -2.39 -3.30 16.08
C LYS A 92 -1.23 -2.38 16.47
N ASN A 93 -0.38 -1.98 15.52
CA ASN A 93 0.74 -1.06 15.82
C ASN A 93 0.27 0.37 16.18
N ASN A 94 -1.03 0.65 16.00
CA ASN A 94 -1.59 1.99 16.03
C ASN A 94 -2.86 2.09 16.89
N GLN A 95 -3.06 1.25 17.91
CA GLN A 95 -4.27 1.33 18.74
C GLN A 95 -4.48 2.70 19.43
N ASN A 96 -3.44 3.53 19.51
CA ASN A 96 -3.50 4.93 19.96
C ASN A 96 -3.31 5.97 18.84
N SER A 97 -3.18 5.54 17.58
CA SER A 97 -2.84 6.43 16.46
C SER A 97 -4.09 6.76 15.64
N GLN A 98 -4.37 8.05 15.61
CA GLN A 98 -5.42 8.70 14.80
C GLN A 98 -5.31 8.42 13.29
N TYR A 99 -4.25 7.76 12.82
CA TYR A 99 -4.06 7.40 11.42
C TYR A 99 -4.85 6.15 11.00
N VAL A 100 -5.23 5.27 11.93
CA VAL A 100 -6.00 4.06 11.60
C VAL A 100 -7.37 4.41 11.02
N THR A 101 -8.00 5.46 11.54
CA THR A 101 -9.33 5.90 11.09
C THR A 101 -9.32 6.48 9.68
N ALA A 102 -8.14 6.92 9.21
CA ALA A 102 -7.95 7.37 7.83
C ALA A 102 -7.97 6.20 6.83
N ILE A 103 -7.63 4.97 7.23
CA ILE A 103 -7.63 3.83 6.32
C ILE A 103 -9.08 3.30 6.19
N LYS A 104 -9.68 3.47 5.02
CA LYS A 104 -11.06 3.05 4.73
C LYS A 104 -11.19 1.65 4.15
N GLY A 105 -10.11 1.12 3.60
CA GLY A 105 -10.05 -0.26 3.20
C GLY A 105 -8.70 -0.65 2.61
N THR A 106 -8.43 -1.95 2.61
CA THR A 106 -7.24 -2.55 2.02
C THR A 106 -7.62 -3.68 1.10
N ASN A 107 -6.78 -3.95 0.12
CA ASN A 107 -6.94 -5.08 -0.78
C ASN A 107 -5.58 -5.65 -1.14
N THR A 108 -5.52 -6.97 -1.25
CA THR A 108 -4.36 -7.68 -1.78
C THR A 108 -4.81 -8.56 -2.94
N GLN A 109 -4.00 -8.62 -3.98
CA GLN A 109 -4.16 -9.50 -5.13
C GLN A 109 -2.83 -10.17 -5.43
N ILE A 110 -2.87 -11.43 -5.85
CA ILE A 110 -1.70 -12.14 -6.34
C ILE A 110 -2.05 -12.60 -7.74
N LYS A 111 -1.31 -12.13 -8.75
CA LYS A 111 -1.57 -12.46 -10.14
C LYS A 111 -0.29 -12.35 -10.95
N ASN A 112 -0.12 -13.23 -11.94
CA ASN A 112 1.02 -13.19 -12.85
C ASN A 112 2.38 -13.15 -12.14
N GLY A 113 2.54 -13.90 -11.04
CA GLY A 113 3.79 -13.95 -10.27
C GLY A 113 4.12 -12.66 -9.49
N LYS A 114 3.16 -11.75 -9.33
CA LYS A 114 3.28 -10.50 -8.58
C LYS A 114 2.23 -10.41 -7.48
N ILE A 115 2.57 -9.69 -6.42
CA ILE A 115 1.62 -9.25 -5.39
C ILE A 115 1.32 -7.77 -5.59
N SER A 116 0.04 -7.43 -5.55
CA SER A 116 -0.47 -6.06 -5.54
C SER A 116 -1.20 -5.82 -4.22
N VAL A 117 -0.69 -4.89 -3.42
CA VAL A 117 -1.30 -4.45 -2.15
C VAL A 117 -1.75 -3.01 -2.32
N GLY A 118 -2.92 -2.65 -1.81
CA GLY A 118 -3.30 -1.24 -1.77
C GLY A 118 -4.27 -0.89 -0.66
N ALA A 119 -4.36 0.40 -0.40
CA ALA A 119 -5.21 0.99 0.63
C ALA A 119 -5.92 2.21 0.07
N VAL A 120 -7.15 2.43 0.55
CA VAL A 120 -7.88 3.69 0.34
C VAL A 120 -7.85 4.49 1.63
N ILE A 121 -7.36 5.72 1.53
CA ILE A 121 -7.10 6.61 2.65
C ILE A 121 -8.02 7.82 2.55
N GLU A 122 -8.78 8.10 3.61
CA GLU A 122 -9.48 9.37 3.80
C GLU A 122 -8.50 10.42 4.29
N THR A 123 -8.11 11.34 3.41
CA THR A 123 -7.09 12.33 3.70
C THR A 123 -7.51 13.33 4.78
N SER A 124 -8.82 13.61 4.89
CA SER A 124 -9.39 14.49 5.92
C SER A 124 -9.35 13.90 7.34
N SER A 125 -9.09 12.59 7.46
CA SER A 125 -8.92 11.90 8.75
C SER A 125 -7.46 11.80 9.16
N ILE A 126 -6.52 12.37 8.39
CA ILE A 126 -5.09 12.36 8.71
C ILE A 126 -4.78 13.53 9.66
N PRO A 127 -4.22 13.27 10.85
CA PRO A 127 -3.86 14.32 11.80
C PRO A 127 -2.61 15.08 11.36
N VAL A 128 -2.81 16.22 10.72
CA VAL A 128 -1.75 17.03 10.12
C VAL A 128 -0.78 17.66 11.13
N GLN A 129 -1.13 17.69 12.41
CA GLN A 129 -0.35 18.32 13.49
C GLN A 129 0.92 17.53 13.84
N GLU A 130 0.95 16.24 13.54
CA GLU A 130 2.07 15.34 13.82
C GLU A 130 2.99 15.14 12.62
N LEU A 131 2.65 15.75 11.47
CA LEU A 131 3.41 15.63 10.24
C LEU A 131 4.52 16.70 10.17
N SER A 132 5.60 16.38 9.45
CA SER A 132 6.61 17.38 9.12
C SER A 132 6.03 18.47 8.21
N ALA A 133 6.57 19.69 8.25
CA ALA A 133 6.04 20.84 7.52
C ALA A 133 5.77 20.58 6.01
N ARG A 134 6.66 19.82 5.35
CA ARG A 134 6.46 19.42 3.94
C ARG A 134 5.25 18.51 3.77
N LYS A 135 5.09 17.51 4.65
CA LYS A 135 3.98 16.55 4.61
C LYS A 135 2.65 17.24 4.93
N THR A 136 2.63 18.15 5.91
CA THR A 136 1.46 18.99 6.23
C THR A 136 1.01 19.79 5.02
N LYS A 137 1.93 20.43 4.29
CA LYS A 137 1.61 21.19 3.08
C LYS A 137 1.01 20.31 1.97
N ILE A 138 1.49 19.08 1.82
CA ILE A 138 0.95 18.11 0.86
C ILE A 138 -0.47 17.70 1.26
N ILE A 139 -0.71 17.36 2.53
CA ILE A 139 -2.06 16.98 2.99
C ILE A 139 -3.04 18.15 2.86
N GLN A 140 -2.65 19.36 3.27
CA GLN A 140 -3.47 20.56 3.09
C GLN A 140 -3.77 20.85 1.61
N MET A 141 -2.80 20.62 0.72
CA MET A 141 -3.05 20.71 -0.71
C MET A 141 -4.09 19.69 -1.15
N LEU A 142 -4.00 18.44 -0.69
CA LEU A 142 -4.98 17.38 -0.98
C LEU A 142 -6.39 17.69 -0.44
N GLU A 143 -6.48 18.27 0.75
CA GLU A 143 -7.75 18.68 1.38
C GLU A 143 -8.42 19.84 0.64
N ASN A 144 -7.66 20.76 0.06
CA ASN A 144 -8.21 21.92 -0.64
C ASN A 144 -8.69 21.61 -2.07
N LEU A 145 -8.53 20.37 -2.54
CA LEU A 145 -8.87 20.03 -3.92
C LEU A 145 -10.40 19.87 -4.12
N PRO A 146 -10.94 20.24 -5.29
CA PRO A 146 -12.39 20.23 -5.52
C PRO A 146 -12.95 18.80 -5.59
N GLY A 147 -14.05 18.55 -4.86
CA GLY A 147 -14.73 17.26 -4.84
C GLY A 147 -15.20 16.88 -3.43
N LYS A 148 -16.28 16.08 -3.35
CA LYS A 148 -16.86 15.63 -2.07
C LYS A 148 -16.12 14.44 -1.45
N GLN A 149 -15.39 13.67 -2.25
CA GLN A 149 -14.65 12.49 -1.79
C GLN A 149 -13.18 12.84 -1.59
N LYS A 150 -12.72 12.74 -0.35
CA LYS A 150 -11.32 12.95 0.06
C LYS A 150 -10.61 11.61 0.24
N HIS A 151 -10.92 10.66 -0.66
CA HIS A 151 -10.34 9.34 -0.64
C HIS A 151 -9.22 9.26 -1.66
N LEU A 152 -8.06 8.81 -1.22
CA LEU A 152 -6.87 8.62 -2.03
C LEU A 152 -6.50 7.14 -2.03
N TYR A 153 -6.35 6.56 -3.21
CA TYR A 153 -5.82 5.21 -3.35
C TYR A 153 -4.29 5.25 -3.41
N ILE A 154 -3.64 4.42 -2.60
CA ILE A 154 -2.21 4.15 -2.67
C ILE A 154 -2.02 2.65 -2.80
N GLY A 155 -1.20 2.24 -3.77
CA GLY A 155 -0.90 0.83 -4.02
C GLY A 155 0.58 0.57 -4.25
N ILE A 156 0.98 -0.67 -4.07
CA ILE A 156 2.27 -1.20 -4.49
C ILE A 156 2.04 -2.52 -5.23
N GLU A 157 2.70 -2.68 -6.36
CA GLU A 157 2.76 -3.92 -7.11
C GLU A 157 4.22 -4.31 -7.32
N GLY A 158 4.57 -5.56 -7.04
CA GLY A 158 5.91 -6.06 -7.32
C GLY A 158 6.07 -7.53 -6.98
N LYS A 159 7.29 -8.03 -7.13
CA LYS A 159 7.66 -9.37 -6.71
C LYS A 159 8.49 -9.30 -5.42
N PRO A 160 8.04 -9.93 -4.32
CA PRO A 160 8.84 -10.02 -3.11
C PRO A 160 10.00 -10.98 -3.35
N THR A 161 11.18 -10.62 -2.84
CA THR A 161 12.40 -11.41 -2.93
C THR A 161 13.20 -11.29 -1.64
N ILE A 162 14.07 -12.27 -1.36
CA ILE A 162 15.04 -12.16 -0.28
C ILE A 162 16.37 -11.65 -0.85
N ARG A 163 16.85 -10.52 -0.34
CA ARG A 163 18.20 -9.99 -0.64
C ARG A 163 18.89 -9.69 0.67
N ASN A 164 20.12 -10.18 0.86
CA ASN A 164 20.88 -10.01 2.10
C ASN A 164 20.11 -10.45 3.36
N GLN A 165 19.37 -11.57 3.27
CA GLN A 165 18.50 -12.09 4.35
C GLN A 165 17.35 -11.16 4.76
N GLU A 166 17.07 -10.16 3.93
CA GLU A 166 16.02 -9.17 4.14
C GLU A 166 14.97 -9.26 3.04
N VAL A 167 13.71 -9.02 3.42
CA VAL A 167 12.61 -8.97 2.46
C VAL A 167 12.71 -7.66 1.68
N SER A 168 12.75 -7.77 0.36
CA SER A 168 12.83 -6.65 -0.56
C SER A 168 11.90 -6.86 -1.74
N PHE A 169 11.59 -5.77 -2.41
CA PHE A 169 10.86 -5.80 -3.67
C PHE A 169 11.86 -5.64 -4.83
N ASP A 170 11.59 -6.31 -5.94
CA ASP A 170 12.44 -6.20 -7.13
C ASP A 170 12.37 -4.81 -7.80
N ASP A 171 13.24 -4.57 -8.77
CA ASP A 171 13.33 -3.33 -9.54
C ASP A 171 12.13 -3.07 -10.46
N THR A 172 11.29 -4.08 -10.70
CA THR A 172 10.05 -3.94 -11.47
C THR A 172 8.89 -3.37 -10.65
N THR A 173 9.13 -3.12 -9.36
CA THR A 173 8.13 -2.67 -8.42
C THR A 173 7.61 -1.28 -8.75
N ARG A 174 6.28 -1.18 -8.74
CA ARG A 174 5.54 0.05 -9.06
C ARG A 174 4.71 0.48 -7.87
N VAL A 175 4.68 1.79 -7.66
CA VAL A 175 3.83 2.44 -6.66
C VAL A 175 2.71 3.15 -7.41
N SER A 176 1.48 2.93 -6.95
CA SER A 176 0.29 3.52 -7.55
C SER A 176 -0.29 4.61 -6.66
N LEU A 177 -0.73 5.70 -7.28
CA LEU A 177 -1.43 6.82 -6.65
C LEU A 177 -2.65 7.16 -7.51
N GLY A 178 -3.84 6.79 -7.05
CA GLY A 178 -5.03 6.76 -7.91
C GLY A 178 -4.80 5.83 -9.11
N ASN A 179 -5.05 6.32 -10.32
CA ASN A 179 -4.82 5.59 -11.55
C ASN A 179 -3.39 5.74 -12.12
N PHE A 180 -2.53 6.52 -11.47
CA PHE A 180 -1.13 6.62 -11.88
C PHE A 180 -0.31 5.50 -11.25
N SER A 181 0.60 4.92 -12.04
CA SER A 181 1.53 3.89 -11.58
C SER A 181 2.93 4.29 -12.01
N PHE A 182 3.85 4.38 -11.04
CA PHE A 182 5.22 4.84 -11.24
C PHE A 182 6.21 3.77 -10.78
N PRO A 183 7.33 3.55 -11.47
CA PRO A 183 8.44 2.78 -10.92
C PRO A 183 8.88 3.35 -9.56
N ILE A 184 9.21 2.48 -8.60
CA ILE A 184 9.65 2.92 -7.26
C ILE A 184 10.87 3.85 -7.31
N ALA A 185 11.74 3.66 -8.30
CA ALA A 185 12.90 4.53 -8.56
C ALA A 185 12.47 5.98 -8.86
N GLU A 186 11.38 6.21 -9.60
CA GLU A 186 10.89 7.56 -9.90
C GLU A 186 10.21 8.22 -8.69
N VAL A 187 9.53 7.41 -7.87
CA VAL A 187 8.92 7.89 -6.62
C VAL A 187 9.98 8.38 -5.65
N SER A 188 11.14 7.72 -5.59
CA SER A 188 12.24 8.12 -4.73
C SER A 188 12.75 9.53 -5.00
N GLN A 189 12.83 9.91 -6.27
CA GLN A 189 13.36 11.20 -6.71
C GLN A 189 12.40 12.36 -6.40
N ASN A 190 11.09 12.10 -6.46
CA ASN A 190 10.07 13.15 -6.39
C ASN A 190 9.37 13.26 -5.03
N ILE A 191 9.22 12.15 -4.31
CA ILE A 191 8.44 12.06 -3.06
C ILE A 191 9.36 11.87 -1.83
N GLY A 192 10.65 11.58 -2.05
CA GLY A 192 11.64 11.42 -0.98
C GLY A 192 11.54 10.08 -0.24
N LEU A 193 10.94 9.07 -0.88
CA LEU A 193 10.89 7.70 -0.39
C LEU A 193 11.86 6.84 -1.20
N SER A 194 13.11 6.70 -0.73
CA SER A 194 14.08 5.84 -1.42
C SER A 194 13.68 4.38 -1.38
N GLN A 195 14.09 3.61 -2.39
CA GLN A 195 13.90 2.17 -2.41
C GLN A 195 14.57 1.51 -1.20
N ASP A 196 15.73 2.02 -0.76
CA ASP A 196 16.42 1.54 0.44
C ASP A 196 15.62 1.81 1.72
N SER A 197 15.07 3.01 1.88
CA SER A 197 14.21 3.31 3.03
C SER A 197 12.95 2.45 3.03
N PHE A 198 12.37 2.18 1.86
CA PHE A 198 11.23 1.29 1.73
C PHE A 198 11.58 -0.15 2.11
N ASN A 199 12.68 -0.68 1.58
CA ASN A 199 13.18 -2.02 1.91
C ASN A 199 13.51 -2.13 3.40
N GLN A 200 14.15 -1.11 3.98
CA GLN A 200 14.48 -1.08 5.41
C GLN A 200 13.23 -1.15 6.30
N LEU A 201 12.18 -0.39 5.97
CA LEU A 201 10.91 -0.45 6.70
C LEU A 201 10.28 -1.85 6.62
N LEU A 202 10.33 -2.46 5.43
CA LEU A 202 9.82 -3.81 5.23
C LEU A 202 10.62 -4.82 6.06
N SER A 203 11.95 -4.79 5.98
CA SER A 203 12.85 -5.62 6.78
C SER A 203 12.60 -5.49 8.28
N GLN A 204 12.35 -4.27 8.76
CA GLN A 204 12.05 -4.04 10.18
C GLN A 204 10.77 -4.73 10.63
N GLU A 205 9.71 -4.73 9.82
CA GLU A 205 8.47 -5.44 10.16
C GLU A 205 8.68 -6.96 10.16
N PHE A 206 9.44 -7.50 9.22
CA PHE A 206 9.75 -8.95 9.19
C PHE A 206 10.66 -9.38 10.34
N LYS A 207 11.63 -8.56 10.76
CA LYS A 207 12.52 -8.85 11.89
C LYS A 207 11.79 -8.96 13.24
N LYS A 208 10.59 -8.39 13.36
CA LYS A 208 9.74 -8.57 14.56
C LYS A 208 9.16 -9.98 14.67
N LEU A 209 9.16 -10.74 13.57
CA LEU A 209 8.67 -12.10 13.57
C LEU A 209 9.74 -13.05 14.11
N PRO A 210 9.38 -14.07 14.92
CA PRO A 210 10.33 -15.03 15.49
C PRO A 210 10.77 -16.09 14.47
N ILE A 211 10.94 -15.71 13.20
CA ILE A 211 11.30 -16.58 12.08
C ILE A 211 12.47 -16.00 11.30
N LYS A 212 13.36 -16.88 10.85
CA LYS A 212 14.38 -16.56 9.86
C LYS A 212 13.82 -16.91 8.49
N LEU A 213 13.59 -15.90 7.65
CA LEU A 213 13.12 -16.13 6.29
C LEU A 213 14.28 -16.60 5.40
N GLU A 214 14.03 -17.66 4.64
CA GLU A 214 14.99 -18.25 3.71
C GLU A 214 14.60 -17.92 2.27
N SER A 215 13.31 -17.99 1.94
CA SER A 215 12.81 -17.57 0.62
C SER A 215 11.36 -17.10 0.68
N ILE A 216 11.01 -16.23 -0.27
CA ILE A 216 9.64 -15.87 -0.60
C ILE A 216 9.47 -16.04 -2.11
N THR A 217 8.53 -16.87 -2.52
CA THR A 217 8.18 -17.06 -3.93
C THR A 217 6.67 -16.92 -4.14
N ILE A 218 6.26 -16.75 -5.39
CA ILE A 218 4.85 -16.73 -5.78
C ILE A 218 4.63 -17.89 -6.74
N GLU A 219 3.76 -18.82 -6.36
CA GLU A 219 3.38 -20.01 -7.14
C GLU A 219 1.86 -20.19 -7.00
N ASP A 220 1.17 -20.54 -8.09
CA ASP A 220 -0.29 -20.77 -8.12
C ASP A 220 -1.12 -19.68 -7.41
N GLU A 221 -0.78 -18.41 -7.68
CA GLU A 221 -1.43 -17.23 -7.09
C GLU A 221 -1.37 -17.18 -5.55
N ARG A 222 -0.38 -17.85 -4.96
CA ARG A 222 -0.11 -17.84 -3.52
C ARG A 222 1.32 -17.42 -3.24
N ILE A 223 1.54 -16.81 -2.09
CA ILE A 223 2.89 -16.60 -1.56
C ILE A 223 3.32 -17.85 -0.83
N ILE A 224 4.49 -18.37 -1.19
CA ILE A 224 5.18 -19.42 -0.45
C ILE A 224 6.30 -18.77 0.34
N ILE A 225 6.23 -18.87 1.66
CA ILE A 225 7.29 -18.44 2.56
C ILE A 225 7.99 -19.68 3.08
N ARG A 226 9.32 -19.73 2.89
CA ARG A 226 10.19 -20.73 3.51
C ARG A 226 11.01 -20.10 4.60
N GLY A 227 11.17 -20.81 5.70
CA GLY A 227 11.96 -20.31 6.81
C GLY A 227 12.09 -21.32 7.94
N SER A 228 12.85 -20.89 8.95
CA SER A 228 13.15 -21.67 10.13
C SER A 228 13.02 -20.80 11.39
N LYS A 229 13.07 -21.42 12.57
CA LYS A 229 13.05 -20.67 13.83
C LYS A 229 14.25 -19.71 13.86
N ASN A 230 13.99 -18.44 14.17
CA ASN A 230 15.08 -17.50 14.40
C ASN A 230 15.79 -17.89 15.71
N ASN A 231 17.01 -18.43 15.63
CA ASN A 231 17.85 -18.62 16.81
C ASN A 231 18.55 -17.28 17.07
N PRO A 232 18.25 -16.59 18.19
CA PRO A 232 19.06 -15.44 18.57
C PRO A 232 20.47 -15.94 18.87
N GLU A 233 21.46 -15.42 18.14
CA GLU A 233 22.87 -15.49 18.52
C GLU A 233 23.14 -14.65 19.77
#